data_AF-A0A6J4XS07-F1
#
_entry.id   AF-A0A6J4XS07-F1
#
_cell.length_a   1.000
_cell.length_b   1.000
_cell.length_c   1.000
_cell.angle_alpha   90.00
_cell.angle_beta   90.00
_cell.angle_gamma   90.00
#
_symmetry.space_group_name_H-M   'P 1'
#
loop_
_entity.id
_entity.type
_entity.pdbx_description
1 polymer ?
#
loop_
_entity_poly.entity_id
_entity_poly.type
_entity_poly.pdbx_seq_one_letter_code
_entity_poly.pdbx_strand_id
1 'polypeptide(L)'
;NGNESVAPPIILKMMLLLIFYNVRSERELAATIPERLDWLWFLDYDLDDDIPNHSVLSKARARWGVEAFKTFFERIVWQCVQTGLVDGSKLFMDSSMVQADASNNSVVNKQSLKRYLNKSYQ
;
A
#
# COMPACT_ATOMS: atom_id res chain seq x y z
N ASN A 1 15.50 -19.02 -20.11
CA ASN A 1 15.88 -17.81 -19.35
C ASN A 1 14.87 -17.61 -18.25
N GLY A 2 15.05 -18.32 -17.13
CA GLY A 2 14.18 -18.19 -15.97
C GLY A 2 14.50 -16.88 -15.26
N ASN A 3 13.48 -16.08 -14.98
CA ASN A 3 13.66 -14.91 -14.11
C ASN A 3 14.28 -15.38 -12.79
N GLU A 4 15.41 -14.81 -12.41
CA GLU A 4 15.90 -14.94 -11.04
C GLU A 4 14.81 -14.47 -10.09
N SER A 5 14.41 -15.38 -9.19
CA SER A 5 13.37 -15.09 -8.22
C SER A 5 13.99 -14.24 -7.11
N VAL A 6 13.59 -12.97 -7.03
CA VAL A 6 13.98 -12.09 -5.93
C VAL A 6 13.45 -12.65 -4.61
N ALA A 7 14.28 -12.63 -3.57
CA ALA A 7 13.92 -13.17 -2.27
C ALA A 7 12.72 -12.40 -1.67
N PRO A 8 11.70 -13.07 -1.11
CA PRO A 8 10.54 -12.41 -0.53
C PRO A 8 10.85 -11.30 0.50
N PRO A 9 11.87 -11.42 1.37
CA PRO A 9 12.25 -10.34 2.29
C PRO A 9 12.62 -9.04 1.58
N ILE A 10 13.35 -9.12 0.46
CA ILE A 10 13.74 -7.94 -0.34
C ILE A 10 12.51 -7.25 -0.90
N ILE A 11 11.59 -8.02 -1.47
CA ILE A 11 10.33 -7.50 -2.04
C ILE A 11 9.52 -6.76 -0.96
N LEU A 12 9.39 -7.34 0.24
CA LEU A 12 8.67 -6.72 1.35
C LEU A 12 9.37 -5.45 1.85
N LYS A 13 10.70 -5.47 1.98
CA LYS A 13 11.51 -4.29 2.33
C LYS A 13 11.35 -3.16 1.30
N MET A 14 11.40 -3.47 -0.01
CA MET A 14 11.14 -2.51 -1.08
C MET A 14 9.73 -1.89 -0.97
N MET A 15 8.71 -2.68 -0.61
CA MET A 15 7.36 -2.16 -0.36
C MET A 15 7.30 -1.23 0.86
N LEU A 16 8.07 -1.52 1.92
CA LEU A 16 8.17 -0.62 3.07
C LEU A 16 8.84 0.71 2.69
N LEU A 17 9.89 0.68 1.87
CA LEU A 17 10.54 1.91 1.37
C LEU A 17 9.56 2.80 0.58
N LEU A 18 8.72 2.21 -0.29
CA LEU A 18 7.66 2.95 -0.98
C LEU A 18 6.77 3.74 -0.01
N ILE A 19 6.33 3.08 1.07
CA ILE A 19 5.39 3.64 2.05
C ILE A 19 6.09 4.67 2.93
N PHE A 20 7.23 4.33 3.53
CA PHE A 20 7.91 5.18 4.50
C PHE A 20 8.46 6.46 3.89
N TYR A 21 8.90 6.42 2.63
CA TYR A 21 9.43 7.58 1.93
C TYR A 21 8.43 8.23 0.97
N ASN A 22 7.19 7.73 0.92
CA ASN A 22 6.12 8.21 0.04
C ASN A 22 6.60 8.34 -1.43
N VAL A 23 7.28 7.31 -1.92
CA VAL A 23 7.83 7.27 -3.29
C VAL A 23 6.69 7.10 -4.28
N ARG A 24 6.68 7.89 -5.35
CA ARG A 24 5.48 8.03 -6.20
C ARG A 24 5.27 6.84 -7.14
N SER A 25 6.31 6.07 -7.44
CA SER A 25 6.21 4.90 -8.31
C SER A 25 7.29 3.85 -8.04
N GLU A 26 7.03 2.61 -8.46
CA GLU A 26 8.00 1.51 -8.39
C GLU A 26 9.22 1.74 -9.30
N ARG A 27 9.03 2.50 -10.39
CA ARG A 27 10.12 2.87 -11.31
C ARG A 27 11.05 3.87 -10.64
N GLU A 28 10.47 4.87 -10.00
CA GLU A 28 11.23 5.83 -9.19
C GLU A 28 11.96 5.11 -8.06
N LEU A 29 11.29 4.20 -7.33
CA LEU A 29 11.95 3.39 -6.31
C LEU A 29 13.18 2.65 -6.86
N ALA A 30 13.02 1.92 -7.97
CA ALA A 30 14.11 1.15 -8.57
C ALA A 30 15.28 2.05 -9.05
N ALA A 31 14.99 3.27 -9.50
CA ALA A 31 16.02 4.24 -9.88
C ALA A 31 16.72 4.86 -8.66
N THR A 32 16.00 5.07 -7.57
CA THR A 32 16.54 5.71 -6.35
C THR A 32 17.34 4.76 -5.47
N ILE A 33 17.03 3.45 -5.44
CA ILE A 33 17.75 2.46 -4.63
C ILE A 33 19.29 2.54 -4.81
N PRO A 34 19.85 2.48 -6.04
CA PRO A 34 21.31 2.51 -6.21
C PRO A 34 21.94 3.87 -5.84
N GLU A 35 21.15 4.94 -5.73
CA GLU A 35 21.63 6.28 -5.38
C GLU A 35 21.70 6.51 -3.86
N ARG A 36 21.15 5.58 -3.05
CA ARG A 36 20.96 5.75 -1.61
C ARG A 36 21.59 4.62 -0.81
N LEU A 37 22.73 4.92 -0.20
CA LEU A 37 23.45 4.01 0.72
C LEU A 37 22.57 3.48 1.85
N ASP A 38 21.67 4.29 2.40
CA ASP A 38 20.77 3.87 3.47
C ASP A 38 19.72 2.86 3.00
N TRP A 39 19.29 2.94 1.73
CA TRP A 39 18.35 2.00 1.14
C TRP A 39 19.04 0.70 0.72
N LEU A 40 20.24 0.78 0.17
CA LEU A 40 21.08 -0.39 -0.12
C LEU A 40 21.34 -1.19 1.15
N TRP A 41 21.80 -0.52 2.21
CA TRP A 41 22.00 -1.15 3.52
C TRP A 41 20.72 -1.80 4.06
N PHE A 42 19.58 -1.11 3.98
CA PHE A 42 18.32 -1.67 4.46
C PHE A 42 17.89 -2.91 3.66
N LEU A 43 18.18 -2.94 2.36
CA LEU A 43 17.89 -4.04 1.46
C LEU A 43 18.95 -5.15 1.47
N ASP A 44 20.01 -5.05 2.27
CA ASP A 44 21.14 -5.98 2.24
C ASP A 44 21.81 -6.06 0.85
N TYR A 45 21.93 -4.92 0.16
CA TYR A 45 22.66 -4.78 -1.11
C TYR A 45 23.95 -3.98 -0.94
N ASP A 46 24.97 -4.35 -1.69
CA ASP A 46 26.21 -3.60 -1.89
C ASP A 46 26.09 -2.58 -3.04
N LEU A 47 27.12 -1.74 -3.22
CA LEU A 47 27.13 -0.67 -4.23
C LEU A 47 27.15 -1.17 -5.68
N ASP A 48 27.70 -2.36 -5.88
CA ASP A 48 27.89 -3.02 -7.17
C ASP A 48 26.85 -4.11 -7.46
N ASP A 49 25.88 -4.29 -6.56
CA ASP A 49 24.79 -5.25 -6.75
C ASP A 49 23.76 -4.78 -7.79
N ASP A 50 23.26 -5.74 -8.56
CA ASP A 50 22.17 -5.52 -9.51
C ASP A 50 20.83 -5.38 -8.79
N ILE A 51 20.21 -4.20 -8.91
CA ILE A 51 18.92 -3.92 -8.27
C ILE A 51 17.77 -4.58 -9.04
N PRO A 52 16.82 -5.23 -8.34
CA PRO A 52 15.65 -5.81 -8.96
C PRO A 52 14.85 -4.81 -9.81
N ASN A 53 14.43 -5.27 -10.99
CA ASN A 53 13.57 -4.47 -11.86
C ASN A 53 12.24 -4.11 -11.16
N HIS A 54 11.76 -2.88 -11.38
CA HIS A 54 10.48 -2.38 -10.84
C HIS A 54 9.29 -3.34 -11.01
N SER A 55 9.25 -4.15 -12.07
CA SER A 55 8.19 -5.14 -12.30
C SER A 55 8.09 -6.24 -11.25
N VAL A 56 9.11 -6.42 -10.41
CA VAL A 56 9.11 -7.42 -9.33
C VAL A 56 7.98 -7.16 -8.33
N LEU A 57 7.76 -5.89 -7.96
CA LEU A 57 6.75 -5.52 -6.99
C LEU A 57 5.32 -5.73 -7.52
N SER A 58 5.04 -5.32 -8.76
CA SER A 58 3.74 -5.56 -9.40
C SER A 58 3.45 -7.05 -9.59
N LYS A 59 4.45 -7.86 -10.00
CA LYS A 59 4.33 -9.32 -10.09
C LYS A 59 4.10 -9.97 -8.73
N ALA A 60 4.80 -9.51 -7.69
CA ALA A 60 4.63 -10.03 -6.33
C ALA A 60 3.23 -9.75 -5.79
N ARG A 61 2.70 -8.52 -5.97
CA ARG A 61 1.32 -8.19 -5.58
C ARG A 61 0.28 -9.03 -6.32
N ALA A 62 0.46 -9.24 -7.63
CA ALA A 62 -0.43 -10.10 -8.41
C ALA A 62 -0.38 -11.56 -7.93
N ARG A 63 0.80 -12.05 -7.54
CA ARG A 63 1.00 -13.45 -7.11
C ARG A 63 0.54 -13.72 -5.68
N TRP A 64 0.82 -12.82 -4.75
CA TRP A 64 0.56 -13.03 -3.32
C TRP A 64 -0.81 -12.49 -2.89
N GLY A 65 -1.39 -11.59 -3.67
CA GLY A 65 -2.62 -10.89 -3.30
C GLY A 65 -2.39 -9.81 -2.23
N VAL A 66 -3.39 -8.94 -2.09
CA VAL A 66 -3.34 -7.80 -1.16
C VAL A 66 -3.31 -8.26 0.29
N GLU A 67 -4.04 -9.33 0.62
CA GLU A 67 -4.17 -9.82 2.00
C GLU A 67 -2.84 -10.28 2.61
N ALA A 68 -1.93 -10.84 1.80
CA ALA A 68 -0.62 -11.26 2.27
C ALA A 68 0.21 -10.05 2.75
N PHE A 69 0.24 -8.98 1.95
CA PHE A 69 0.96 -7.75 2.31
C PHE A 69 0.31 -7.06 3.50
N LYS A 70 -1.02 -6.97 3.51
CA LYS A 70 -1.78 -6.38 4.63
C LYS A 70 -1.46 -7.10 5.94
N THR A 71 -1.54 -8.42 5.96
CA THR A 71 -1.24 -9.23 7.16
C THR A 71 0.20 -9.01 7.63
N PHE A 72 1.16 -8.92 6.70
CA PHE A 72 2.55 -8.64 7.04
C PHE A 72 2.73 -7.23 7.65
N PHE A 73 2.12 -6.22 7.03
CA PHE A 73 2.20 -4.84 7.50
C PHE A 73 1.53 -4.68 8.88
N GLU A 74 0.36 -5.28 9.09
CA GLU A 74 -0.33 -5.29 10.39
C GLU A 74 0.53 -5.91 11.49
N ARG A 75 1.27 -6.99 11.19
CA ARG A 75 2.22 -7.59 12.15
C ARG A 75 3.36 -6.67 12.51
N ILE A 76 3.85 -5.84 11.59
CA ILE A 76 4.88 -4.84 11.88
C ILE A 76 4.30 -3.78 12.82
N VAL A 77 3.13 -3.22 12.47
CA VAL A 77 2.46 -2.22 13.30
C VAL A 77 2.18 -2.77 14.70
N TRP A 78 1.74 -4.02 14.80
CA TRP A 78 1.51 -4.67 16.09
C TRP A 78 2.78 -4.75 16.94
N GLN A 79 3.92 -5.09 16.34
CA GLN A 79 5.21 -5.09 17.05
C GLN A 79 5.60 -3.67 17.51
N CYS A 80 5.32 -2.64 16.71
CA CYS A 80 5.54 -1.25 17.12
C CYS A 80 4.64 -0.87 18.31
N VAL A 81 3.39 -1.33 18.36
CA VAL A 81 2.51 -1.14 19.52
C VAL A 81 3.06 -1.84 20.76
N GLN A 82 3.45 -3.11 20.64
CA GLN A 82 3.98 -3.90 21.76
C GLN A 82 5.27 -3.31 22.35
N THR A 83 6.08 -2.65 21.51
CA THR A 83 7.33 -1.99 21.93
C THR A 83 7.15 -0.53 22.36
N GLY A 84 5.91 -0.01 22.34
CA GLY A 84 5.60 1.36 22.77
C GLY A 84 5.98 2.44 21.75
N LEU A 85 6.28 2.08 20.50
CA LEU A 85 6.51 3.03 19.41
C LEU A 85 5.20 3.66 18.90
N VAL A 86 4.06 3.00 19.15
CA VAL A 86 2.72 3.46 18.78
C VAL A 86 1.81 3.34 20.01
N ASP A 87 1.35 4.48 20.53
CA ASP A 87 0.50 4.54 21.73
C ASP A 87 -1.02 4.58 21.43
N GLY A 88 -1.40 4.93 20.20
CA GLY A 88 -2.79 5.08 19.77
C GLY A 88 -3.51 6.32 20.33
N SER A 89 -2.81 7.24 21.00
CA SER A 89 -3.44 8.42 21.64
C SER A 89 -3.81 9.52 20.65
N LYS A 90 -3.13 9.55 19.49
CA LYS A 90 -3.32 10.56 18.44
C LYS A 90 -3.67 9.88 17.12
N LEU A 91 -4.88 10.15 16.64
CA LEU A 91 -5.32 9.72 15.31
C LEU A 91 -5.19 10.89 14.35
N PHE A 92 -4.34 10.74 13.34
CA PHE A 92 -4.28 11.67 12.21
C PHE A 92 -5.20 11.15 11.11
N MET A 93 -6.18 11.98 10.71
CA MET A 93 -7.07 11.70 9.58
C MET A 93 -6.86 12.82 8.57
N ASP A 94 -6.38 12.47 7.38
CA ASP A 94 -6.36 13.38 6.24
C ASP A 94 -7.53 13.01 5.31
N SER A 95 -8.28 14.01 4.85
CA SER A 95 -9.44 13.81 4.00
C SER A 95 -9.29 14.67 2.75
N SER A 96 -9.33 14.02 1.58
CA SER A 96 -9.43 14.73 0.30
C SER A 96 -10.90 14.88 -0.10
N MET A 97 -11.31 16.10 -0.42
CA MET A 97 -12.66 16.37 -0.92
C MET A 97 -12.73 15.92 -2.38
N VAL A 98 -13.36 14.77 -2.63
CA VAL A 98 -13.66 14.30 -3.99
C VAL A 98 -15.03 14.84 -4.38
N GLN A 99 -15.09 15.61 -5.46
CA GLN A 99 -16.36 16.04 -6.02
C GLN A 99 -17.12 14.81 -6.50
N ALA A 100 -18.28 14.55 -5.90
CA ALA A 100 -19.13 13.45 -6.34
C ALA A 100 -19.60 13.70 -7.78
N ASP A 101 -19.48 12.69 -8.64
CA ASP A 101 -20.17 12.65 -9.93
C ASP A 101 -21.65 12.30 -9.70
N ALA A 102 -22.34 13.22 -9.04
CA ALA A 102 -23.74 13.09 -8.65
C ALA A 102 -24.55 14.16 -9.36
N SER A 103 -25.55 13.73 -10.12
CA SER A 103 -26.51 14.65 -10.73
C SER A 103 -27.42 15.24 -9.65
N ASN A 104 -27.40 16.57 -9.49
CA ASN A 104 -28.38 17.27 -8.67
C ASN A 104 -29.83 17.05 -9.17
N ASN A 105 -30.00 16.61 -10.42
CA ASN A 105 -31.30 16.32 -11.00
C ASN A 105 -31.86 14.93 -10.62
N SER A 106 -31.06 14.08 -9.98
CA SER A 106 -31.50 12.77 -9.47
C SER A 106 -31.70 12.75 -7.94
N VAL A 107 -31.70 13.92 -7.30
CA VAL A 107 -31.95 14.02 -5.85
C VAL A 107 -33.42 13.71 -5.59
N VAL A 108 -33.67 12.51 -5.08
CA VAL A 108 -35.01 12.06 -4.68
C VAL A 108 -35.22 12.28 -3.19
N ASN A 109 -36.41 12.76 -2.85
CA ASN A 109 -36.80 12.93 -1.46
C ASN A 109 -36.89 11.56 -0.75
N LYS A 110 -36.33 11.45 0.46
CA LYS A 110 -36.29 10.18 1.21
C LYS A 110 -37.69 9.64 1.53
N GLN A 111 -38.69 10.50 1.68
CA GLN A 111 -40.09 10.08 1.88
C GLN A 111 -40.70 9.51 0.58
N SER A 112 -40.35 10.01 -0.61
CA SER A 112 -40.85 9.46 -1.88
C SER A 112 -40.21 8.10 -2.23
N LEU A 113 -39.00 7.83 -1.76
CA LEU A 113 -38.32 6.53 -1.89
C LEU A 113 -39.02 5.39 -1.14
N LYS A 114 -39.80 5.67 -0.08
CA LYS A 114 -40.58 4.62 0.64
C LYS A 114 -41.54 3.85 -0.27
N ARG A 115 -42.00 4.45 -1.38
CA ARG A 115 -42.90 3.81 -2.35
C ARG A 115 -42.19 2.78 -3.23
N TYR A 116 -40.87 2.90 -3.38
CA TYR A 116 -40.03 2.03 -4.22
C TYR A 116 -39.16 1.05 -3.42
N LEU A 117 -39.08 1.21 -2.09
CA LEU A 117 -38.42 0.27 -1.20
C LEU A 117 -39.26 -1.01 -1.12
N ASN A 118 -38.84 -2.01 -1.90
CA ASN A 118 -39.45 -3.33 -1.90
C ASN A 118 -39.26 -3.97 -0.52
N LYS A 119 -40.34 -4.42 0.13
CA LYS A 119 -40.32 -5.04 1.47
C LYS A 119 -39.54 -6.36 1.55
N SER A 120 -39.02 -6.85 0.42
CA SER A 120 -38.22 -8.08 0.32
C SER A 120 -36.77 -7.94 0.80
N TYR A 121 -36.34 -6.75 1.20
CA TYR A 121 -35.02 -6.49 1.80
C TYR A 121 -35.13 -6.17 3.31
N GLN A 122 -35.97 -6.93 4.03
CA GLN A 122 -35.92 -7.00 5.50
C GLN A 122 -35.43 -8.38 5.92
#